data_AF-A0A2S7KAU6-F1
#
_entry.id   AF-A0A2S7KAU6-F1
#
_cell.length_a   1.000
_cell.length_b   1.000
_cell.length_c   1.000
_cell.angle_alpha   90.00
_cell.angle_beta   90.00
_cell.angle_gamma   90.00
#
_symmetry.space_group_name_H-M   'P 1'
#
loop_
_entity.id
_entity.type
_entity.pdbx_description
1 polymer ?
#
loop_
_entity_poly.entity_id
_entity_poly.type
_entity_poly.pdbx_seq_one_letter_code
_entity_poly.pdbx_strand_id
1 'polypeptide(L)'
;MHPLKRYLHDVEERVQDFADRVGVSRQTLYRIIAGVQAPKPLLARRIAEATGGAVSLAALYGEVRGGADILAMPATPEEALLDASRLRLAMAVVINHLRPEEAAPAAPETLDIAAEATVNTYAALSRLTTRQGPARLAQALRPVLEEILKETGGVPSLSALDRGAELASELYFQDRPLQRR
;
A
#
# COMPACT_ATOMS: atom_id res chain seq x y z
N MET A 1 1.01 -5.93 -22.69
CA MET A 1 2.40 -6.42 -22.61
C MET A 1 2.93 -6.09 -21.22
N HIS A 2 3.43 -7.07 -20.46
CA HIS A 2 3.85 -6.86 -19.06
C HIS A 2 5.02 -5.85 -18.97
N PRO A 3 5.02 -4.90 -18.01
CA PRO A 3 6.01 -3.82 -17.94
C PRO A 3 7.45 -4.33 -17.80
N LEU A 4 7.64 -5.39 -17.02
CA LEU A 4 8.94 -6.05 -16.89
C LEU A 4 9.44 -6.69 -18.20
N LYS A 5 8.53 -7.22 -19.02
CA LYS A 5 8.88 -7.79 -20.35
C LYS A 5 9.29 -6.69 -21.33
N ARG A 6 8.63 -5.54 -21.24
CA ARG A 6 8.97 -4.35 -22.04
C ARG A 6 10.35 -3.82 -21.66
N TYR A 7 10.60 -3.61 -20.37
CA TYR A 7 11.90 -3.17 -19.88
C TYR A 7 13.05 -4.08 -20.35
N LEU A 8 12.93 -5.40 -20.16
CA LEU A 8 13.99 -6.35 -20.55
C LEU A 8 14.27 -6.35 -22.06
N HIS A 9 13.25 -6.09 -22.87
CA HIS A 9 13.41 -5.91 -24.30
C HIS A 9 14.12 -4.59 -24.62
N ASP A 10 13.74 -3.49 -23.96
CA ASP A 10 14.29 -2.15 -24.19
C ASP A 10 15.78 -2.04 -23.77
N VAL A 11 16.22 -2.81 -22.78
CA VAL A 11 17.63 -2.85 -22.33
C VAL A 11 18.44 -4.03 -22.89
N GLU A 12 17.84 -4.84 -23.78
CA GLU A 12 18.43 -6.07 -24.35
C GLU A 12 19.00 -7.05 -23.29
N GLU A 13 18.44 -7.06 -22.08
CA GLU A 13 18.88 -7.91 -20.97
C GLU A 13 18.15 -9.26 -21.01
N ARG A 14 18.89 -10.37 -20.93
CA ARG A 14 18.26 -11.71 -20.90
C ARG A 14 17.54 -11.91 -19.57
N VAL A 15 16.40 -12.59 -19.63
CA VAL A 15 15.57 -12.91 -18.45
C VAL A 15 16.36 -13.68 -17.37
N GLN A 16 17.31 -14.52 -17.77
CA GLN A 16 18.18 -15.25 -16.85
C GLN A 16 19.10 -14.31 -16.06
N ASP A 17 19.81 -13.43 -16.76
CA ASP A 17 20.79 -12.51 -16.16
C ASP A 17 20.10 -11.55 -15.19
N PHE A 18 18.90 -11.07 -15.56
CA PHE A 18 18.08 -10.26 -14.66
C PHE A 18 17.60 -11.04 -13.43
N ALA A 19 17.24 -12.32 -13.60
CA ALA A 19 16.79 -13.18 -12.49
C ALA A 19 17.90 -13.41 -11.46
N ASP A 20 19.12 -13.64 -11.93
CA ASP A 20 20.29 -13.79 -11.08
C ASP A 20 20.60 -12.49 -10.33
N ARG A 21 20.44 -11.34 -11.01
CA ARG A 21 20.63 -10.00 -10.44
C ARG A 21 19.63 -9.64 -9.34
N VAL A 22 18.36 -10.03 -9.48
CA VAL A 22 17.33 -9.81 -8.44
C VAL A 22 17.22 -10.95 -7.43
N GLY A 23 18.00 -12.02 -7.61
CA GLY A 23 18.12 -13.14 -6.68
C GLY A 23 16.91 -14.07 -6.67
N VAL A 24 16.34 -14.40 -7.83
CA VAL A 24 15.23 -15.35 -7.98
C VAL A 24 15.41 -16.31 -9.14
N SER A 25 14.63 -17.39 -9.16
CA SER A 25 14.65 -18.31 -10.30
C SER A 25 14.05 -17.66 -11.56
N ARG A 26 14.61 -18.01 -12.73
CA ARG A 26 14.07 -17.64 -14.05
C ARG A 26 12.61 -18.03 -14.22
N GLN A 27 12.19 -19.16 -13.65
CA GLN A 27 10.82 -19.64 -13.73
C GLN A 27 9.85 -18.74 -12.95
N THR A 28 10.27 -18.23 -11.79
CA THR A 28 9.51 -17.24 -11.01
C THR A 28 9.29 -15.96 -11.83
N LEU A 29 10.34 -15.48 -12.49
CA LEU A 29 10.29 -14.27 -13.32
C LEU A 29 9.35 -14.43 -14.53
N TYR A 30 9.35 -15.59 -15.18
CA TYR A 30 8.38 -15.87 -16.24
C TYR A 30 6.94 -15.92 -15.75
N ARG A 31 6.67 -16.49 -14.57
CA ARG A 31 5.32 -16.51 -13.99
C ARG A 31 4.81 -15.11 -13.66
N ILE A 32 5.70 -14.22 -13.20
CA ILE A 32 5.40 -12.80 -12.98
C ILE A 32 5.10 -12.11 -14.31
N ILE A 33 5.98 -12.26 -15.30
CA ILE A 33 5.81 -11.66 -16.63
C ILE A 33 4.51 -12.13 -17.32
N ALA A 34 4.14 -13.39 -17.11
CA ALA A 34 2.92 -13.98 -17.64
C ALA A 34 1.65 -13.56 -16.87
N GLY A 35 1.78 -12.84 -15.74
CA GLY A 35 0.65 -12.45 -14.89
C GLY A 35 0.03 -13.61 -14.09
N VAL A 36 0.68 -14.79 -14.07
CA VAL A 36 0.21 -15.99 -13.37
C VAL A 36 0.47 -15.88 -11.86
N GLN A 37 1.47 -15.09 -11.47
CA GLN A 37 1.88 -14.95 -10.08
C GLN A 37 2.30 -13.50 -9.80
N ALA A 38 1.67 -12.86 -8.82
CA ALA A 38 2.12 -11.56 -8.34
C ALA A 38 3.49 -11.69 -7.64
N PRO A 39 4.42 -10.75 -7.88
CA PRO A 39 5.71 -10.77 -7.20
C PRO A 39 5.53 -10.54 -5.69
N LYS A 40 6.31 -11.24 -4.87
CA LYS A 40 6.38 -10.96 -3.42
C LYS A 40 6.88 -9.53 -3.20
N PRO A 41 6.45 -8.80 -2.15
CA PRO A 41 6.83 -7.39 -1.95
C PRO A 41 8.35 -7.15 -1.95
N LEU A 42 9.12 -8.01 -1.30
CA LEU A 42 10.59 -7.94 -1.31
C LEU A 42 11.17 -8.11 -2.72
N LEU A 43 10.58 -8.98 -3.54
CA LEU A 43 11.01 -9.20 -4.92
C LEU A 43 10.58 -8.04 -5.83
N ALA A 44 9.36 -7.54 -5.69
CA ALA A 44 8.87 -6.38 -6.43
C ALA A 44 9.75 -5.15 -6.16
N ARG A 45 10.14 -4.95 -4.90
CA ARG A 45 11.10 -3.91 -4.50
C ARG A 45 12.46 -4.10 -5.14
N ARG A 46 13.03 -5.32 -5.09
CA ARG A 46 14.30 -5.62 -5.76
C ARG A 46 14.23 -5.39 -7.27
N ILE A 47 13.11 -5.72 -7.92
CA ILE A 47 12.89 -5.46 -9.34
C ILE A 47 12.83 -3.95 -9.61
N ALA A 48 12.09 -3.18 -8.82
CA ALA A 48 12.01 -1.73 -8.96
C ALA A 48 13.38 -1.06 -8.74
N GLU A 49 14.13 -1.48 -7.72
CA GLU A 49 15.49 -1.00 -7.44
C GLU A 49 16.47 -1.41 -8.56
N ALA A 50 16.44 -2.66 -9.02
CA ALA A 50 17.29 -3.17 -10.10
C ALA A 50 16.99 -2.53 -11.46
N THR A 51 15.78 -2.03 -11.67
CA THR A 51 15.39 -1.30 -12.90
C THR A 51 15.55 0.22 -12.76
N GLY A 52 16.08 0.71 -11.63
CA GLY A 52 16.21 2.14 -11.37
C GLY A 52 14.87 2.89 -11.36
N GLY A 53 13.78 2.19 -11.06
CA GLY A 53 12.42 2.74 -11.08
C GLY A 53 11.73 2.70 -12.44
N ALA A 54 12.37 2.20 -13.50
CA ALA A 54 11.74 2.07 -14.83
C ALA A 54 10.55 1.10 -14.82
N VAL A 55 10.58 0.09 -13.94
CA VAL A 55 9.44 -0.78 -13.65
C VAL A 55 8.97 -0.49 -12.23
N SER A 56 7.90 0.29 -12.11
CA SER A 56 7.34 0.67 -10.81
C SER A 56 6.58 -0.49 -10.15
N LEU A 57 6.44 -0.44 -8.82
CA LEU A 57 5.63 -1.40 -8.07
C LEU A 57 4.18 -1.42 -8.57
N ALA A 58 3.59 -0.24 -8.80
CA ALA A 58 2.25 -0.11 -9.35
C ALA A 58 2.11 -0.79 -10.74
N ALA A 59 3.14 -0.68 -11.59
CA ALA A 59 3.15 -1.36 -12.87
C ALA A 59 3.23 -2.89 -12.72
N LEU A 60 3.94 -3.40 -11.71
CA LEU A 60 4.03 -4.84 -11.41
C LEU A 60 2.73 -5.43 -10.83
N TYR A 61 1.93 -4.62 -10.14
CA TYR A 61 0.66 -5.06 -9.54
C TYR A 61 -0.59 -4.71 -10.36
N GLY A 62 -0.47 -3.82 -11.36
CA GLY A 62 -1.53 -3.45 -12.30
C GLY A 62 -2.34 -2.21 -11.86
N GLU A 63 -2.55 -1.26 -12.77
CA GLU A 63 -3.45 -0.12 -12.59
C GLU A 63 -4.92 -0.54 -12.81
N VAL A 64 -5.81 -0.24 -11.86
CA VAL A 64 -7.27 -0.34 -12.03
C VAL A 64 -7.82 1.04 -12.37
N ARG A 65 -8.47 1.18 -13.53
CA ARG A 65 -9.17 2.41 -13.95
C ARG A 65 -10.66 2.38 -13.57
N GLY A 66 -11.08 3.31 -12.69
CA GLY A 66 -12.28 4.17 -12.81
C GLY A 66 -13.69 3.68 -12.41
N GLY A 67 -14.39 4.49 -11.58
CA GLY A 67 -15.77 4.95 -11.83
C GLY A 67 -16.85 4.82 -10.72
N ALA A 68 -17.30 5.97 -10.17
CA ALA A 68 -18.70 6.44 -9.97
C ALA A 68 -19.03 7.11 -8.61
N ASP A 69 -19.59 8.32 -8.71
CA ASP A 69 -19.90 9.34 -7.68
C ASP A 69 -21.04 9.01 -6.70
N ILE A 70 -20.89 9.43 -5.44
CA ILE A 70 -22.00 9.85 -4.56
C ILE A 70 -21.60 11.12 -3.76
N LEU A 71 -22.37 12.19 -3.98
CA LEU A 71 -22.54 13.44 -3.23
C LEU A 71 -21.57 13.73 -2.05
N ALA A 72 -20.58 14.60 -2.28
CA ALA A 72 -19.85 15.29 -1.22
C ALA A 72 -19.84 16.81 -1.44
N MET A 73 -20.16 17.54 -0.36
CA MET A 73 -20.02 19.00 -0.21
C MET A 73 -18.65 19.50 -0.70
N PRO A 74 -18.54 20.74 -1.22
CA PRO A 74 -17.29 21.23 -1.80
C PRO A 74 -16.23 21.40 -0.70
N ALA A 75 -15.30 20.45 -0.64
CA ALA A 75 -14.04 20.64 0.03
C ALA A 75 -13.27 21.73 -0.72
N THR A 76 -12.85 22.76 0.01
CA THR A 76 -11.94 23.80 -0.48
C THR A 76 -10.67 23.18 -1.07
N PRO A 77 -10.12 23.75 -2.15
CA PRO A 77 -9.06 23.11 -2.92
C PRO A 77 -7.73 23.08 -2.15
N GLU A 78 -7.10 21.89 -2.14
CA GLU A 78 -5.68 21.63 -1.88
C GLU A 78 -5.13 21.95 -0.47
N GLU A 79 -5.73 21.38 0.58
CA GLU A 79 -4.88 20.73 1.59
C GLU A 79 -4.64 19.32 1.08
N ALA A 80 -3.37 18.91 0.93
CA ALA A 80 -3.01 17.55 0.50
C ALA A 80 -3.51 16.53 1.55
N LEU A 81 -4.79 16.19 1.44
CA LEU A 81 -5.46 15.10 2.13
C LEU A 81 -4.69 13.84 1.76
N LEU A 82 -4.44 13.02 2.79
CA LEU A 82 -3.71 11.77 2.63
C LEU A 82 -4.30 10.98 1.45
N ASP A 83 -3.45 10.47 0.56
CA ASP A 83 -3.85 9.55 -0.49
C ASP A 83 -4.54 8.30 0.10
N ALA A 84 -5.86 8.21 -0.10
CA ALA A 84 -6.69 7.11 0.40
C ALA A 84 -6.29 5.76 -0.21
N SER A 85 -5.88 5.73 -1.48
CA SER A 85 -5.47 4.49 -2.16
C SER A 85 -4.19 3.92 -1.54
N ARG A 86 -3.26 4.81 -1.21
CA ARG A 86 -2.02 4.43 -0.53
C ARG A 86 -2.27 4.00 0.92
N LEU A 87 -3.14 4.72 1.62
CA LEU A 87 -3.50 4.39 2.98
C LEU A 87 -4.18 3.02 3.05
N ARG A 88 -5.05 2.73 2.08
CA ARG A 88 -5.68 1.42 1.92
C ARG A 88 -4.65 0.29 1.83
N LEU A 89 -3.60 0.46 1.03
CA LEU A 89 -2.53 -0.54 0.89
C LEU A 89 -1.79 -0.76 2.21
N ALA A 90 -1.42 0.33 2.90
CA ALA A 90 -0.77 0.24 4.21
C ALA A 90 -1.65 -0.48 5.25
N MET A 91 -2.96 -0.17 5.26
CA MET A 91 -3.93 -0.80 6.16
C MET A 91 -4.14 -2.28 5.84
N ALA A 92 -4.23 -2.65 4.55
CA ALA A 92 -4.38 -4.04 4.14
C ALA A 92 -3.22 -4.91 4.64
N VAL A 93 -1.99 -4.39 4.60
CA VAL A 93 -0.80 -5.08 5.12
C VAL A 93 -0.93 -5.33 6.62
N VAL A 94 -1.26 -4.28 7.37
CA VAL A 94 -1.34 -4.36 8.84
C VAL A 94 -2.51 -5.23 9.29
N ILE A 95 -3.69 -5.08 8.70
CA ILE A 95 -4.88 -5.86 9.05
C ILE A 95 -4.63 -7.34 8.80
N ASN A 96 -4.07 -7.71 7.65
CA ASN A 96 -3.76 -9.11 7.37
C ASN A 96 -2.65 -9.67 8.28
N HIS A 97 -1.74 -8.83 8.77
CA HIS A 97 -0.71 -9.24 9.73
C HIS A 97 -1.27 -9.45 11.16
N LEU A 98 -2.24 -8.65 11.55
CA LEU A 98 -2.86 -8.70 12.89
C LEU A 98 -3.95 -9.76 13.00
N ARG A 99 -4.43 -10.30 11.88
CA ARG A 99 -5.44 -11.36 11.84
C ARG A 99 -4.80 -12.75 11.94
N PRO A 100 -5.55 -13.77 12.42
CA PRO A 100 -5.09 -15.16 12.38
C PRO A 100 -4.75 -15.59 10.95
N GLU A 101 -3.73 -16.44 10.77
CA GLU A 101 -3.26 -16.88 9.44
C GLU A 101 -4.34 -17.60 8.61
N GLU A 102 -5.34 -18.18 9.27
CA GLU A 102 -6.46 -18.90 8.65
C GLU A 102 -7.62 -17.98 8.23
N ALA A 103 -7.58 -16.69 8.61
CA ALA A 103 -8.61 -15.74 8.27
C ALA A 103 -8.54 -15.34 6.79
N ALA A 104 -9.71 -15.31 6.13
CA ALA A 104 -9.82 -14.77 4.78
C ALA A 104 -9.32 -13.31 4.76
N PRO A 105 -8.67 -12.86 3.66
CA PRO A 105 -8.18 -11.49 3.55
C PRO A 105 -9.31 -10.47 3.76
N ALA A 106 -8.96 -9.29 4.27
CA ALA A 106 -9.94 -8.22 4.45
C ALA A 106 -10.61 -7.87 3.11
N ALA A 107 -11.94 -7.71 3.13
CA ALA A 107 -12.69 -7.37 1.93
C ALA A 107 -12.24 -6.00 1.39
N PRO A 108 -12.09 -5.83 0.06
CA PRO A 108 -11.64 -4.56 -0.53
C PRO A 108 -12.50 -3.37 -0.11
N GLU A 109 -13.82 -3.55 -0.05
CA GLU A 109 -14.78 -2.52 0.34
C GLU A 109 -14.57 -2.05 1.79
N THR A 110 -14.32 -2.98 2.71
CA THR A 110 -13.99 -2.65 4.11
C THR A 110 -12.73 -1.81 4.19
N LEU A 111 -11.72 -2.13 3.38
CA LEU A 111 -10.46 -1.39 3.33
C LEU A 111 -10.63 0.01 2.73
N ASP A 112 -11.49 0.15 1.72
CA ASP A 112 -11.81 1.44 1.10
C ASP A 112 -12.49 2.37 2.13
N ILE A 113 -13.52 1.87 2.82
CA ILE A 113 -14.24 2.59 3.90
C ILE A 113 -13.28 2.96 5.04
N ALA A 114 -12.41 2.04 5.42
CA ALA A 114 -11.43 2.24 6.48
C ALA A 114 -10.41 3.33 6.15
N ALA A 115 -9.91 3.33 4.90
CA ALA A 115 -8.98 4.35 4.43
C ALA A 115 -9.66 5.73 4.44
N GLU A 116 -10.87 5.84 3.92
CA GLU A 116 -11.63 7.09 3.91
C GLU A 116 -11.91 7.61 5.34
N ALA A 117 -12.36 6.73 6.23
CA ALA A 117 -12.58 7.08 7.64
C ALA A 117 -11.30 7.60 8.30
N THR A 118 -10.15 7.00 7.99
CA THR A 118 -8.85 7.43 8.53
C THR A 118 -8.43 8.79 7.96
N VAL A 119 -8.60 9.02 6.65
CA VAL A 119 -8.32 10.32 6.00
C VAL A 119 -9.13 11.43 6.64
N ASN A 120 -10.44 11.22 6.80
CA ASN A 120 -11.36 12.16 7.42
C ASN A 120 -10.98 12.45 8.88
N THR A 121 -10.65 11.40 9.65
CA THR A 121 -10.17 11.54 11.03
C THR A 121 -8.86 12.34 11.10
N TYR A 122 -7.89 12.04 10.23
CA TYR A 122 -6.62 12.76 10.17
C TYR A 122 -6.82 14.24 9.84
N ALA A 123 -7.69 14.54 8.87
CA ALA A 123 -8.02 15.91 8.48
C ALA A 123 -8.68 16.68 9.64
N ALA A 124 -9.65 16.07 10.32
CA ALA A 124 -10.29 16.67 11.50
C ALA A 124 -9.29 16.98 12.61
N LEU A 125 -8.41 16.02 12.95
CA LEU A 125 -7.36 16.22 13.96
C LEU A 125 -6.31 17.28 13.57
N SER A 126 -6.03 17.40 12.27
CA SER A 126 -5.09 18.38 11.73
C SER A 126 -5.66 19.80 11.72
N ARG A 127 -6.99 19.96 11.75
CA ARG A 127 -7.64 21.28 11.94
C ARG A 127 -7.64 21.72 13.40
N LEU A 128 -7.74 20.77 14.33
CA LEU A 128 -7.74 21.06 15.76
C LEU A 128 -6.36 21.39 16.32
N THR A 129 -5.29 20.97 15.64
CA THR A 129 -3.92 21.12 16.13
C THR A 129 -2.92 21.26 14.99
N THR A 130 -1.76 21.84 15.27
CA THR A 130 -0.67 21.96 14.28
C THR A 130 0.14 20.68 14.07
N ARG A 131 -0.15 19.58 14.80
CA ARG A 131 0.66 18.35 14.69
C ARG A 131 0.24 17.55 13.45
N GLN A 132 1.23 17.22 12.61
CA GLN A 132 1.08 16.44 11.39
C GLN A 132 2.08 15.27 11.35
N GLY A 133 1.99 14.42 10.32
CA GLY A 133 2.99 13.38 10.04
C GLY A 133 2.65 11.99 10.62
N PRO A 134 3.64 11.08 10.69
CA PRO A 134 3.42 9.67 11.02
C PRO A 134 2.68 9.44 12.34
N ALA A 135 3.10 10.11 13.41
CA ALA A 135 2.47 9.98 14.72
C ALA A 135 1.00 10.44 14.71
N ARG A 136 0.66 11.48 13.93
CA ARG A 136 -0.72 11.96 13.78
C ARG A 136 -1.57 10.97 12.98
N LEU A 137 -0.98 10.35 11.96
CA LEU A 137 -1.65 9.29 11.19
C LEU A 137 -1.87 8.04 12.04
N ALA A 138 -0.90 7.62 12.84
CA ALA A 138 -1.06 6.50 13.77
C ALA A 138 -2.23 6.76 14.76
N GLN A 139 -2.37 7.99 15.26
CA GLN A 139 -3.52 8.38 16.10
C GLN A 139 -4.87 8.24 15.39
N ALA A 140 -4.94 8.58 14.10
CA ALA A 140 -6.16 8.44 13.30
C ALA A 140 -6.46 6.97 12.94
N LEU A 141 -5.42 6.16 12.70
CA LEU A 141 -5.53 4.76 12.31
C LEU A 141 -6.02 3.86 13.44
N ARG A 142 -5.58 4.13 14.67
CA ARG A 142 -5.83 3.28 15.84
C ARG A 142 -7.31 2.90 16.04
N PRO A 143 -8.28 3.84 16.11
CA PRO A 143 -9.68 3.49 16.31
C PRO A 143 -10.27 2.72 15.11
N VAL A 144 -9.80 2.99 13.90
CA VAL A 144 -10.29 2.32 12.68
C VAL A 144 -9.81 0.87 12.62
N LEU A 145 -8.53 0.63 12.95
CA LEU A 145 -7.98 -0.72 13.03
C LEU A 145 -8.67 -1.56 14.12
N GLU A 146 -8.95 -0.94 15.27
CA GLU A 146 -9.67 -1.59 16.35
C GLU A 146 -11.05 -2.09 15.91
N GLU A 147 -11.82 -1.24 15.21
CA GLU A 147 -13.16 -1.59 14.76
C GLU A 147 -13.16 -2.74 13.74
N ILE A 148 -12.28 -2.66 12.75
CA ILE A 148 -12.17 -3.70 11.71
C ILE A 148 -11.77 -5.05 12.31
N LEU A 149 -10.81 -5.06 13.25
CA LEU A 149 -10.33 -6.30 13.84
C LEU A 149 -11.37 -6.93 14.78
N LYS A 150 -12.18 -6.11 15.47
CA LYS A 150 -13.36 -6.57 16.23
C LYS A 150 -14.36 -7.30 15.35
N GLU A 151 -14.67 -6.79 14.16
CA GLU A 151 -15.61 -7.42 13.25
C GLU A 151 -15.07 -8.70 12.59
N THR A 152 -13.75 -8.84 12.45
CA THR A 152 -13.14 -9.81 11.53
C THR A 152 -12.40 -10.99 12.18
N GLY A 153 -12.36 -11.09 13.51
CA GLY A 153 -11.85 -12.30 14.16
C GLY A 153 -11.27 -12.18 15.58
N GLY A 154 -11.26 -11.01 16.21
CA GLY A 154 -10.95 -10.89 17.64
C GLY A 154 -10.42 -9.52 18.06
N VAL A 155 -10.48 -9.22 19.36
CA VAL A 155 -9.95 -7.96 19.91
C VAL A 155 -8.42 -8.06 20.03
N PRO A 156 -7.63 -7.38 19.18
CA PRO A 156 -6.18 -7.34 19.32
C PRO A 156 -5.78 -6.67 20.64
N SER A 157 -4.65 -7.08 21.23
CA SER A 157 -4.11 -6.38 22.39
C SER A 157 -3.84 -4.90 22.06
N LEU A 158 -3.98 -4.01 23.04
CA LEU A 158 -3.68 -2.58 22.86
C LEU A 158 -2.29 -2.35 22.27
N SER A 159 -1.29 -3.12 22.72
CA SER A 159 0.08 -3.05 22.20
C SER A 159 0.21 -3.45 20.72
N ALA A 160 -0.63 -4.37 20.25
CA ALA A 160 -0.64 -4.82 18.86
C ALA A 160 -1.34 -3.78 17.95
N LEU A 161 -2.39 -3.14 18.46
CA LEU A 161 -3.04 -2.01 17.77
C LEU A 161 -2.10 -0.82 17.62
N ASP A 162 -1.40 -0.44 18.70
CA ASP A 162 -0.48 0.69 18.68
C ASP A 162 0.65 0.46 17.67
N ARG A 163 1.30 -0.72 17.72
CA ARG A 163 2.32 -1.12 16.75
C ARG A 163 1.79 -1.21 15.32
N GLY A 164 0.56 -1.70 15.14
CA GLY A 164 -0.08 -1.77 13.83
C GLY A 164 -0.33 -0.39 13.23
N ALA A 165 -0.83 0.55 14.03
CA ALA A 165 -1.07 1.92 13.60
C ALA A 165 0.24 2.66 13.26
N GLU A 166 1.28 2.46 14.06
CA GLU A 166 2.64 2.97 13.77
C GLU A 166 3.16 2.40 12.45
N LEU A 167 3.13 1.07 12.28
CA LEU A 167 3.59 0.40 11.06
C LEU A 167 2.83 0.86 9.81
N ALA A 168 1.50 0.96 9.87
CA ALA A 168 0.70 1.48 8.75
C ALA A 168 1.06 2.94 8.44
N SER A 169 1.33 3.76 9.45
CA SER A 169 1.79 5.14 9.24
C SER A 169 3.17 5.21 8.59
N GLU A 170 4.11 4.35 9.00
CA GLU A 170 5.45 4.28 8.41
C GLU A 170 5.39 3.85 6.95
N LEU A 171 4.64 2.77 6.64
CA LEU A 171 4.38 2.33 5.28
C LEU A 171 3.76 3.46 4.45
N TYR A 172 2.80 4.18 5.05
CA TYR A 172 2.19 5.34 4.41
C TYR A 172 3.17 6.50 4.18
N PHE A 173 4.25 6.69 4.92
CA PHE A 173 5.18 7.81 4.69
C PHE A 173 6.47 7.44 3.94
N GLN A 174 6.88 6.17 3.94
CA GLN A 174 8.09 5.69 3.27
C GLN A 174 8.04 5.80 1.73
N ASP A 175 6.87 5.64 1.12
CA ASP A 175 6.64 5.75 -0.33
C ASP A 175 6.52 7.21 -0.84
N ARG A 176 6.96 8.21 -0.07
CA ARG A 176 6.88 9.63 -0.51
C ARG A 176 8.06 9.85 -1.46
N PRO A 177 7.86 10.23 -2.74
CA PRO A 177 8.99 10.61 -3.57
C PRO A 177 9.70 11.77 -2.86
N LEU A 178 11.02 11.66 -2.69
CA LEU A 178 11.88 12.74 -2.21
C LEU A 178 11.60 13.97 -3.07
N GLN A 179 10.74 14.87 -2.61
CA GLN A 179 10.63 16.21 -3.18
C GLN A 179 11.95 16.90 -2.86
N ARG A 180 12.90 16.83 -3.81
CA ARG A 180 14.10 17.65 -3.80
C ARG A 180 13.63 19.11 -3.84
N ARG A 181 13.89 19.82 -2.74
CA ARG A 181 13.93 21.28 -2.70
C ARG A 181 15.08 21.78 -3.58
#